data_AF-A0A8C0DHN9-F1
#
_entry.id   AF-A0A8C0DHN9-F1
#
_cell.length_a   1.000
_cell.length_b   1.000
_cell.length_c   1.000
_cell.angle_alpha   90.00
_cell.angle_beta   90.00
_cell.angle_gamma   90.00
#
_symmetry.space_group_name_H-M   'P 1'
#
loop_
_entity.id
_entity.type
_entity.pdbx_description
1 polymer ?
#
loop_
_entity_poly.entity_id
_entity_poly.type
_entity_poly.pdbx_seq_one_letter_code
_entity_poly.pdbx_strand_id
1 'polypeptide(L)'
;IKTEYMTEPVKHTPGRILCCDCGALISPNLASICVACLRSKVDISQGIPKQVSLSFCKQCQRYFQPPGTWVQCALESRELLALCLKKIKAPLSKVRLVDASFVWTEPHSKRLKVKPTIQKEVMNGHFFCGNCSNMQG
;
A
#
# COMPACT_ATOMS: atom_id res chain seq x y z
N ILE A 1 -37.67 41.08 34.20
CA ILE A 1 -36.99 41.50 32.96
C ILE A 1 -36.02 40.36 32.62
N LYS A 2 -36.35 39.52 31.64
CA LYS A 2 -35.50 38.38 31.25
C LYS A 2 -34.46 38.91 30.27
N THR A 3 -33.19 38.91 30.65
CA THR A 3 -32.07 39.16 29.73
C THR A 3 -31.72 37.83 29.06
N GLU A 4 -32.23 37.65 27.84
CA GLU A 4 -31.81 36.57 26.94
C GLU A 4 -30.46 36.96 26.34
N TYR A 5 -29.41 36.25 26.73
CA TYR A 5 -28.08 36.35 26.15
C TYR A 5 -28.02 35.44 24.91
N MET A 6 -27.98 36.06 23.72
CA MET A 6 -27.64 35.38 22.47
C MET A 6 -26.17 34.99 22.50
N THR A 7 -25.88 33.71 22.77
CA THR A 7 -24.55 33.14 22.57
C THR A 7 -24.41 32.78 21.09
N GLU A 8 -23.88 33.69 20.28
CA GLU A 8 -23.51 33.37 18.90
C GLU A 8 -22.32 32.40 18.92
N PRO A 9 -22.38 31.23 18.27
CA PRO A 9 -21.25 30.31 18.23
C PRO A 9 -20.15 30.92 17.35
N VAL A 10 -19.08 31.42 17.98
CA VAL A 10 -17.87 31.86 17.28
C VAL A 10 -17.33 30.66 16.51
N LYS A 11 -17.57 30.63 15.20
CA LYS A 11 -17.01 29.62 14.30
C LYS A 11 -15.52 29.90 14.21
N HIS A 12 -14.73 29.23 15.05
CA HIS A 12 -13.27 29.20 14.89
C HIS A 12 -12.96 28.60 13.51
N THR A 13 -12.71 29.45 12.52
CA THR A 13 -12.11 29.02 11.27
C THR A 13 -10.72 28.49 11.60
N PRO A 14 -10.42 27.21 11.32
CA PRO A 14 -9.07 26.71 11.52
C PRO A 14 -8.14 27.56 10.66
N GLY A 15 -7.21 28.27 11.31
CA GLY A 15 -6.22 29.09 10.61
C GLY A 15 -5.43 28.21 9.65
N ARG A 16 -5.37 28.59 8.37
CA ARG A 16 -4.62 27.84 7.37
C ARG A 16 -3.14 28.21 7.45
N ILE A 17 -2.27 27.22 7.32
CA ILE A 17 -0.82 27.40 7.26
C ILE A 17 -0.32 27.08 5.85
N LEU A 18 0.87 27.59 5.50
CA LEU A 18 1.53 27.25 4.23
C LEU A 18 2.38 25.98 4.42
N CYS A 19 2.38 25.11 3.42
CA CYS A 19 3.28 23.96 3.36
C CYS A 19 4.74 24.41 3.28
N CYS A 20 5.62 23.84 4.11
CA CYS A 20 7.04 24.20 4.15
C CYS A 20 7.82 23.96 2.84
N ASP A 21 7.38 23.04 1.98
CA ASP A 21 8.10 22.72 0.73
C ASP A 21 7.54 23.43 -0.51
N CYS A 22 6.22 23.52 -0.63
CA CYS A 22 5.56 23.98 -1.85
C CYS A 22 4.71 25.24 -1.68
N GLY A 23 4.55 25.75 -0.46
CA GLY A 23 3.74 26.93 -0.18
C GLY A 23 2.22 26.72 -0.33
N ALA A 24 1.74 25.49 -0.51
CA ALA A 24 0.30 25.23 -0.59
C ALA A 24 -0.42 25.54 0.73
N LEU A 25 -1.61 26.13 0.65
CA LEU A 25 -2.47 26.39 1.80
C LEU A 25 -3.05 25.08 2.34
N ILE A 26 -2.67 24.71 3.57
CA ILE A 26 -3.10 23.49 4.25
C ILE A 26 -3.74 23.81 5.61
N SER A 27 -4.54 22.86 6.11
CA SER A 27 -4.96 22.87 7.51
C SER A 27 -3.74 22.62 8.40
N PRO A 28 -3.70 23.22 9.60
CA PRO A 28 -2.54 23.12 10.48
C PRO A 28 -2.33 21.66 10.88
N ASN A 29 -1.15 21.13 10.55
CA ASN A 29 -0.72 19.79 10.92
C ASN A 29 0.65 19.86 11.61
N LEU A 30 0.97 18.86 12.43
CA LEU A 30 2.23 18.81 13.18
C LEU A 30 3.47 18.74 12.26
N ALA A 31 3.30 18.29 11.02
CA ALA A 31 4.39 18.20 10.04
C ALA A 31 4.58 19.48 9.22
N SER A 32 3.65 20.45 9.27
CA SER A 32 3.58 21.63 8.39
C SER A 32 3.80 21.34 6.90
N ILE A 33 3.47 20.13 6.44
CA ILE A 33 3.72 19.63 5.08
C ILE A 33 2.40 19.16 4.48
N CYS A 34 2.17 19.47 3.21
CA CYS A 34 0.99 19.03 2.47
C CYS A 34 1.07 17.55 2.09
N VAL A 35 -0.09 16.92 1.87
CA VAL A 35 -0.20 15.51 1.50
C VAL A 35 0.59 15.18 0.22
N ALA A 36 0.68 16.12 -0.74
CA ALA A 36 1.42 15.92 -1.99
C ALA A 36 2.94 15.82 -1.73
N CYS A 37 3.51 16.79 -1.01
CA CYS A 37 4.93 16.78 -0.65
C CYS A 37 5.28 15.59 0.26
N LEU A 38 4.36 15.20 1.15
CA LEU A 38 4.55 14.03 2.01
C LEU A 38 4.60 12.72 1.19
N ARG A 39 3.77 12.58 0.14
CA ARG A 39 3.85 11.43 -0.80
C ARG A 39 5.18 11.36 -1.54
N SER A 40 5.76 12.50 -1.89
CA SER A 40 7.05 12.55 -2.60
C SER A 40 8.23 12.23 -1.69
N LYS A 41 8.14 12.54 -0.39
CA LYS A 41 9.21 12.27 0.59
C LYS A 41 9.14 10.85 1.18
N VAL A 42 7.96 10.24 1.22
CA VAL A 42 7.75 8.95 1.89
C VAL A 42 7.54 7.83 0.89
N ASP A 43 8.61 7.11 0.61
CA ASP A 43 8.55 5.88 -0.19
C ASP A 43 8.05 4.70 0.64
N ILE A 44 6.82 4.28 0.36
CA ILE A 44 6.19 3.12 1.02
C ILE A 44 6.77 1.80 0.48
N SER A 45 7.35 1.81 -0.72
CA SER A 45 7.95 0.65 -1.37
C SER A 45 9.38 0.34 -0.93
N GLN A 46 10.00 1.16 -0.07
CA GLN A 46 11.37 0.91 0.40
C GLN A 46 11.43 -0.42 1.18
N GLY A 47 12.13 -1.40 0.61
CA GLY A 47 12.32 -2.74 1.19
C GLY A 47 11.42 -3.83 0.60
N ILE A 48 10.47 -3.51 -0.29
CA ILE A 48 9.66 -4.54 -0.96
C ILE A 48 10.40 -4.97 -2.24
N PRO A 49 10.77 -6.26 -2.38
CA PRO A 49 11.42 -6.73 -3.59
C PRO A 49 10.46 -6.60 -4.77
N LYS A 50 10.92 -5.98 -5.86
CA LYS A 50 10.14 -5.91 -7.10
C LYS A 50 10.10 -7.25 -7.82
N GLN A 51 10.95 -8.22 -7.51
CA GLN A 51 10.97 -9.49 -8.24
C GLN A 51 10.97 -10.66 -7.27
N VAL A 52 10.14 -11.66 -7.55
CA VAL A 52 10.10 -12.91 -6.78
C VAL A 52 10.01 -14.08 -7.76
N SER A 53 10.92 -15.04 -7.63
CA SER A 53 10.90 -16.27 -8.43
C SER A 53 10.02 -17.34 -7.78
N LEU A 54 9.20 -17.98 -8.61
CA LEU A 54 8.38 -19.13 -8.26
C LEU A 54 8.90 -20.37 -9.01
N SER A 55 9.11 -21.46 -8.28
CA SER A 55 9.49 -22.73 -8.91
C SER A 55 8.23 -23.51 -9.25
N PHE A 56 8.08 -23.86 -10.52
CA PHE A 56 6.94 -24.58 -11.07
C PHE A 56 7.41 -25.86 -11.76
N CYS A 57 6.83 -27.00 -11.39
CA CYS A 57 7.11 -28.28 -12.03
C CYS A 57 6.10 -28.54 -13.16
N LYS A 58 6.60 -28.70 -14.39
CA LYS A 58 5.76 -28.94 -15.58
C LYS A 58 5.08 -30.32 -15.57
N GLN A 59 5.76 -31.35 -15.06
CA GLN A 59 5.22 -32.72 -15.03
C GLN A 59 4.07 -32.86 -14.02
N CYS A 60 4.16 -32.18 -12.88
CA CYS A 60 3.18 -32.32 -11.80
C CYS A 60 2.17 -31.16 -11.73
N GLN A 61 2.38 -30.09 -12.53
CA GLN A 61 1.62 -28.82 -12.47
C GLN A 61 1.52 -28.25 -11.05
N ARG A 62 2.60 -28.34 -10.27
CA ARG A 62 2.65 -27.91 -8.87
C ARG A 62 3.64 -26.77 -8.69
N TYR A 63 3.30 -25.87 -7.77
CA TYR A 63 4.16 -24.80 -7.28
C TYR A 63 4.90 -25.24 -6.02
N PHE A 64 6.19 -24.92 -5.96
CA PHE A 64 7.02 -25.21 -4.79
C PHE A 64 6.87 -24.13 -3.73
N GLN A 65 6.49 -24.55 -2.52
CA GLN A 65 6.50 -23.72 -1.33
C GLN A 65 7.61 -24.23 -0.37
N PRO A 66 8.67 -23.45 -0.10
CA PRO A 66 9.64 -23.81 0.94
C PRO A 66 8.90 -23.89 2.29
N PRO A 67 9.13 -24.90 3.14
CA PRO A 67 10.33 -25.75 3.26
C PRO A 67 10.36 -27.08 2.47
N GLY A 68 9.36 -27.40 1.63
CA GLY A 68 9.36 -28.66 0.88
C GLY A 68 8.01 -29.11 0.31
N THR A 69 6.97 -28.31 0.47
CA THR A 69 5.60 -28.65 0.09
C THR A 69 5.31 -28.24 -1.36
N TRP A 70 4.75 -29.14 -2.14
CA TRP A 70 4.29 -28.88 -3.51
C TRP A 70 2.77 -28.74 -3.51
N VAL A 71 2.28 -27.58 -3.96
CA VAL A 71 0.85 -27.28 -3.98
C VAL A 71 0.39 -27.17 -5.42
N GLN A 72 -0.70 -27.85 -5.76
CA GLN A 72 -1.36 -27.68 -7.05
C GLN A 72 -2.26 -26.44 -6.96
N CYS A 73 -2.02 -25.47 -7.83
CA CYS A 73 -2.81 -24.24 -7.88
C CYS A 73 -3.14 -23.92 -9.34
N ALA A 74 -4.34 -23.44 -9.60
CA ALA A 74 -4.69 -22.89 -10.91
C ALA A 74 -4.02 -21.52 -11.12
N LEU A 75 -3.80 -21.15 -12.38
CA LEU A 75 -3.41 -19.78 -12.76
C LEU A 75 -4.50 -18.81 -12.29
N GLU A 76 -4.09 -17.62 -11.82
CA GLU A 76 -4.98 -16.57 -11.32
C GLU A 76 -5.88 -16.98 -10.12
N SER A 77 -5.51 -18.05 -9.40
CA SER A 77 -6.22 -18.49 -8.20
C SER A 77 -5.78 -17.78 -6.91
N ARG A 78 -6.69 -17.76 -5.92
CA ARG A 78 -6.40 -17.25 -4.57
C ARG A 78 -5.21 -17.97 -3.90
N GLU A 79 -5.02 -19.24 -4.20
CA GLU A 79 -3.93 -20.05 -3.64
C GLU A 79 -2.57 -19.60 -4.16
N LEU A 80 -2.47 -19.31 -5.46
CA LEU A 80 -1.26 -18.77 -6.07
C LEU A 80 -0.92 -17.40 -5.46
N LEU A 81 -1.94 -16.57 -5.25
CA LEU A 81 -1.77 -15.27 -4.60
C LEU A 81 -1.21 -15.43 -3.18
N ALA A 82 -1.75 -16.37 -2.40
CA ALA A 82 -1.26 -16.65 -1.06
C ALA A 82 0.20 -17.13 -1.07
N LEU A 83 0.61 -17.94 -2.05
CA LEU A 83 2.01 -18.36 -2.23
C LEU A 83 2.93 -17.16 -2.51
N CYS A 84 2.51 -16.26 -3.39
CA CYS A 84 3.24 -15.02 -3.67
C CYS A 84 3.41 -14.18 -2.40
N LEU A 85 2.31 -13.91 -1.68
CA LEU A 85 2.32 -13.11 -0.46
C LEU A 85 3.19 -13.73 0.64
N LYS A 86 3.19 -15.06 0.79
CA LYS A 86 4.05 -15.76 1.77
C LYS A 86 5.54 -15.48 1.53
N LYS A 87 5.99 -15.44 0.27
CA LYS A 87 7.39 -15.12 -0.05
C LYS A 87 7.78 -13.68 0.26
N ILE A 88 6.80 -12.76 0.27
CA ILE A 88 6.99 -11.33 0.50
C ILE A 88 6.66 -10.96 1.96
N LYS A 89 6.30 -11.93 2.81
CA LYS A 89 5.81 -11.68 4.18
C LYS A 89 6.80 -10.92 5.06
N ALA A 90 8.11 -11.17 4.90
CA ALA A 90 9.15 -10.50 5.69
C ALA A 90 9.14 -8.96 5.49
N PRO A 91 9.25 -8.43 4.27
CA PRO A 91 9.17 -6.98 4.04
C PRO A 91 7.75 -6.40 4.26
N LEU A 92 6.69 -7.20 4.11
CA LEU A 92 5.32 -6.77 4.42
C LEU A 92 5.03 -6.62 5.91
N SER A 93 5.88 -7.10 6.83
CA SER A 93 5.63 -6.94 8.28
C SER A 93 5.55 -5.49 8.76
N LYS A 94 6.20 -4.56 8.04
CA LYS A 94 6.25 -3.12 8.38
C LYS A 94 5.05 -2.34 7.83
N VAL A 95 4.21 -2.95 7.00
CA VAL A 95 3.15 -2.27 6.25
C VAL A 95 1.89 -3.12 6.26
N ARG A 96 0.71 -2.52 6.45
CA ARG A 96 -0.54 -3.29 6.40
C ARG A 96 -0.88 -3.61 4.95
N LEU A 97 -1.07 -4.88 4.61
CA LEU A 97 -1.62 -5.28 3.32
C LEU A 97 -3.15 -5.05 3.36
N VAL A 98 -3.67 -4.25 2.42
CA VAL A 98 -5.11 -4.00 2.30
C VAL A 98 -5.73 -4.98 1.33
N ASP A 99 -5.17 -5.06 0.13
CA ASP A 99 -5.65 -5.90 -0.95
C ASP A 99 -4.50 -6.37 -1.83
N ALA A 100 -4.73 -7.42 -2.60
CA ALA A 100 -3.81 -7.85 -3.64
C ALA A 100 -4.59 -8.49 -4.79
N SER A 101 -4.29 -8.07 -6.01
CA SER A 101 -4.94 -8.57 -7.22
C SER A 101 -3.91 -8.96 -8.29
N PHE A 102 -4.28 -9.95 -9.11
CA PHE A 102 -3.52 -10.25 -10.32
C PHE A 102 -3.82 -9.22 -11.40
N VAL A 103 -2.78 -8.89 -12.15
CA VAL A 103 -2.90 -8.14 -13.40
C VAL A 103 -2.75 -9.13 -14.51
N TRP A 104 -3.77 -9.20 -15.37
CA TRP A 104 -3.72 -10.07 -16.53
C TRP A 104 -2.47 -9.74 -17.37
N THR A 105 -1.77 -10.80 -17.73
CA THR A 105 -0.61 -10.77 -18.61
C THR A 105 -0.80 -11.79 -19.71
N GLU A 106 -0.19 -11.54 -20.86
CA GLU A 106 -0.21 -12.45 -22.01
C GLU A 106 0.12 -13.91 -21.58
N PRO A 107 -0.71 -14.90 -21.96
CA PRO A 107 -0.60 -16.29 -21.49
C PRO A 107 0.71 -17.00 -21.86
N HIS A 108 1.46 -16.47 -22.83
CA HIS A 108 2.76 -17.01 -23.20
C HIS A 108 3.90 -16.50 -22.31
N SER A 109 3.70 -15.35 -21.67
CA SER A 109 4.68 -14.81 -20.73
C SER A 109 4.57 -15.61 -19.44
N LYS A 110 5.58 -16.41 -19.10
CA LYS A 110 5.67 -17.12 -17.80
C LYS A 110 5.84 -16.17 -16.61
N ARG A 111 5.31 -14.94 -16.72
CA ARG A 111 5.44 -13.83 -15.80
C ARG A 111 4.07 -13.55 -15.23
N LEU A 112 3.98 -13.50 -13.90
CA LEU A 112 2.75 -13.17 -13.18
C LEU A 112 2.91 -11.79 -12.58
N LYS A 113 2.04 -10.86 -12.96
CA LYS A 113 2.04 -9.52 -12.37
C LYS A 113 1.01 -9.46 -11.25
N VAL A 114 1.46 -9.08 -10.06
CA VAL A 114 0.60 -8.87 -8.89
C VAL A 114 0.68 -7.38 -8.51
N LYS A 115 -0.48 -6.79 -8.23
CA LYS A 115 -0.60 -5.45 -7.65
C LYS A 115 -1.05 -5.59 -6.19
N PRO A 116 -0.12 -5.59 -5.22
CA PRO A 116 -0.48 -5.44 -3.83
C PRO A 116 -0.77 -3.97 -3.51
N THR A 117 -1.88 -3.75 -2.83
CA THR A 117 -2.29 -2.48 -2.25
C THR A 117 -1.92 -2.50 -0.78
N ILE A 118 -0.98 -1.63 -0.41
CA ILE A 118 -0.40 -1.57 0.94
C ILE A 118 -0.73 -0.24 1.59
N GLN A 119 -0.98 -0.27 2.90
CA GLN A 119 -1.25 0.89 3.73
C GLN A 119 -0.18 1.02 4.80
N LYS A 120 0.55 2.13 4.77
CA LYS A 120 1.52 2.49 5.80
C LYS A 120 1.01 3.70 6.55
N GLU A 121 1.07 3.63 7.87
CA GLU A 121 0.95 4.81 8.71
C GLU A 121 2.25 5.60 8.62
N VAL A 122 2.12 6.84 8.19
CA VAL A 122 3.21 7.81 8.22
C VAL A 122 2.96 8.71 9.41
N MET A 123 4.05 9.24 10.00
CA MET A 123 4.02 10.09 11.19
C MET A 123 2.81 11.03 11.16
N ASN A 124 2.05 11.02 12.26
CA ASN A 124 0.88 11.87 12.53
C ASN A 124 -0.44 11.45 11.85
N GLY A 125 -0.86 10.19 12.02
CA GLY A 125 -2.24 9.75 11.74
C GLY A 125 -2.66 9.80 10.26
N HIS A 126 -1.72 10.08 9.35
CA HIS A 126 -1.95 10.07 7.92
C HIS A 126 -1.69 8.67 7.37
N PHE A 127 -2.76 8.02 6.94
CA PHE A 127 -2.70 6.75 6.25
C PHE A 127 -2.41 6.97 4.77
N PHE A 128 -1.34 6.35 4.27
CA PHE A 128 -1.07 6.32 2.84
C PHE A 128 -1.36 4.94 2.27
N CYS A 129 -2.26 4.90 1.30
CA CYS A 129 -2.50 3.74 0.45
C CYS A 129 -1.60 3.85 -0.79
N GLY A 130 -0.62 2.95 -0.91
CA GLY A 130 0.31 2.89 -2.04
C GLY A 130 0.04 1.65 -2.89
N ASN A 131 -0.06 1.83 -4.21
CA ASN A 131 -0.11 0.73 -5.16
C ASN A 131 1.32 0.37 -5.59
N CYS A 132 1.85 -0.74 -5.07
CA CYS A 132 3.20 -1.20 -5.44
C CYS A 132 3.10 -1.91 -6.80
N SER A 133 3.04 -1.13 -7.88
CA SER A 133 2.58 -1.58 -9.20
C SER A 133 3.60 -2.38 -10.00
N ASN A 134 4.80 -2.63 -9.49
CA ASN A 134 5.84 -3.29 -10.27
C ASN A 134 6.53 -4.37 -9.47
N MET A 135 5.87 -5.54 -9.42
CA MET A 135 6.53 -6.79 -9.10
C MET A 135 7.10 -7.50 -10.37
N GLN A 136 7.80 -6.75 -11.20
CA GLN A 136 9.13 -7.08 -11.75
C GLN A 136 9.49 -8.39 -12.48
N GLY A 137 9.06 -9.61 -12.11
CA GLY A 137 9.81 -10.88 -12.37
C GLY A 137 10.33 -11.12 -13.79
#